data_AF-A0AAN7Q9A7-F1
#
_entry.id   AF-A0AAN7Q9A7-F1
#
_cell.length_a   1.000
_cell.length_b   1.000
_cell.length_c   1.000
_cell.angle_alpha   90.00
_cell.angle_beta   90.00
_cell.angle_gamma   90.00
#
_symmetry.space_group_name_H-M   'P 1'
#
loop_
_entity.id
_entity.type
_entity.pdbx_description
1 polymer ?
#
loop_
_entity_poly.entity_id
_entity_poly.type
_entity_poly.pdbx_seq_one_letter_code
_entity_poly.pdbx_strand_id
1 'polypeptide(L)'
;MSKNYEIEMHLEENLRSAVKNTVSQVAKKTLTHHLPLDAEAQVLVEQALKNGENEKNPNSSVFQKIAIFGTELKAALPKEIEAARVAFENGTGAIPNRIEECRSYPLYRFVRKELGTGLLTGEKVLSPGQDFDKVFTAMCQGKIIDPMLECLSSWNGAPLPIC
;
A
#
# COMPACT_ATOMS: atom_id res chain seq x y z
N MET A 1 -20.04 27.02 16.12
CA MET A 1 -20.14 25.66 15.54
C MET A 1 -19.05 25.36 14.50
N SER A 2 -18.42 26.31 13.80
CA SER A 2 -17.41 25.98 12.76
C SER A 2 -16.04 25.47 13.23
N LYS A 3 -15.50 25.95 14.36
CA LYS A 3 -14.10 25.63 14.76
C LYS A 3 -13.87 24.18 15.19
N ASN A 4 -14.90 23.48 15.72
CA ASN A 4 -14.75 22.09 16.17
C ASN A 4 -14.72 21.10 14.99
N TYR A 5 -15.53 21.31 13.96
CA TYR A 5 -15.53 20.47 12.76
C TYR A 5 -14.23 20.56 11.96
N GLU A 6 -13.61 21.75 11.94
CA GLU A 6 -12.34 21.98 11.26
C GLU A 6 -11.18 21.23 11.94
N ILE A 7 -11.19 21.18 13.28
CA ILE A 7 -10.21 20.40 14.07
C ILE A 7 -10.39 18.89 13.85
N GLU A 8 -11.63 18.40 13.78
CA GLU A 8 -11.95 16.99 13.61
C GLU A 8 -11.55 16.48 12.20
N MET A 9 -11.82 17.27 11.16
CA MET A 9 -11.41 16.98 9.78
C MET A 9 -9.89 16.98 9.61
N HIS A 10 -9.19 17.96 10.21
CA HIS A 10 -7.72 17.99 10.19
C HIS A 10 -7.11 16.84 10.99
N LEU A 11 -7.76 16.39 12.07
CA LEU A 11 -7.31 15.23 12.83
C LEU A 11 -7.46 13.94 12.02
N GLU A 12 -8.60 13.75 11.35
CA GLU A 12 -8.84 12.59 10.50
C GLU A 12 -7.83 12.54 9.34
N GLU A 13 -7.55 13.67 8.71
CA GLU A 13 -6.59 13.74 7.60
C GLU A 13 -5.15 13.49 8.06
N ASN A 14 -4.75 14.04 9.21
CA ASN A 14 -3.44 13.78 9.81
C ASN A 14 -3.30 12.32 10.25
N LEU A 15 -4.34 11.74 10.85
CA LEU A 15 -4.35 10.33 11.24
C LEU A 15 -4.27 9.43 10.01
N ARG A 16 -5.00 9.76 8.94
CA ARG A 16 -4.97 9.02 7.68
C ARG A 16 -3.60 9.09 7.00
N SER A 17 -2.93 10.24 7.07
CA SER A 17 -1.56 10.43 6.60
C SER A 17 -0.56 9.62 7.44
N ALA A 18 -0.69 9.66 8.77
CA ALA A 18 0.12 8.87 9.69
C ALA A 18 -0.06 7.38 9.45
N VAL A 19 -1.30 6.88 9.36
CA VAL A 19 -1.63 5.49 9.06
C VAL A 19 -1.07 5.08 7.69
N LYS A 20 -1.20 5.91 6.64
CA LYS A 20 -0.59 5.61 5.33
C LYS A 20 0.93 5.48 5.42
N ASN A 21 1.57 6.37 6.16
CA ASN A 21 3.01 6.35 6.37
C ASN A 21 3.43 5.12 7.17
N THR A 22 2.74 4.81 8.27
CA THR A 22 2.98 3.61 9.08
C THR A 22 2.75 2.35 8.28
N VAL A 23 1.64 2.21 7.54
CA VAL A 23 1.39 1.05 6.67
C VAL A 23 2.47 0.94 5.59
N SER A 24 2.92 2.05 4.98
CA SER A 24 4.06 2.03 4.06
C SER A 24 5.36 1.61 4.73
N GLN A 25 5.62 2.07 5.96
CA GLN A 25 6.81 1.72 6.72
C GLN A 25 6.76 0.29 7.25
N VAL A 26 5.59 -0.19 7.67
CA VAL A 26 5.32 -1.55 8.13
C VAL A 26 5.37 -2.49 6.95
N ALA A 27 4.78 -2.20 5.79
CA ALA A 27 4.98 -3.00 4.58
C ALA A 27 6.47 -3.11 4.20
N LYS A 28 7.24 -2.03 4.36
CA LYS A 28 8.71 -2.05 4.20
C LYS A 28 9.44 -2.83 5.32
N LYS A 29 8.91 -2.84 6.55
CA LYS A 29 9.47 -3.49 7.75
C LYS A 29 8.86 -4.84 8.10
N THR A 30 7.87 -5.36 7.38
CA THR A 30 7.50 -6.77 7.46
C THR A 30 8.63 -7.64 6.88
N LEU A 31 9.57 -7.02 6.17
CA LEU A 31 10.91 -7.54 5.89
C LEU A 31 11.91 -7.42 7.08
N THR A 32 11.60 -6.66 8.13
CA THR A 32 12.43 -6.39 9.34
C THR A 32 11.60 -6.08 10.61
N HIS A 33 10.96 -7.09 11.20
CA HIS A 33 10.54 -7.32 12.61
C HIS A 33 10.20 -6.18 13.64
N HIS A 34 9.95 -4.91 13.29
CA HIS A 34 9.56 -3.88 14.27
C HIS A 34 8.61 -2.79 13.74
N LEU A 35 7.36 -2.80 14.22
CA LEU A 35 6.37 -1.75 13.97
C LEU A 35 6.85 -0.41 14.59
N PRO A 36 7.02 0.69 13.82
CA PRO A 36 7.37 1.98 14.39
C PRO A 36 6.10 2.68 14.87
N LEU A 37 5.64 2.39 16.09
CA LEU A 37 4.53 3.13 16.72
C LEU A 37 4.90 4.57 17.08
N ASP A 38 6.17 4.94 16.89
CA ASP A 38 6.75 6.20 17.33
C ASP A 38 6.19 7.38 16.52
N ALA A 39 5.89 7.18 15.23
CA ALA A 39 5.34 8.23 14.37
C ALA A 39 3.88 8.56 14.69
N GLU A 40 3.07 7.55 15.00
CA GLU A 40 1.68 7.72 15.44
C GLU A 40 1.59 8.34 16.83
N ALA A 41 2.46 7.91 17.74
CA ALA A 41 2.59 8.50 19.06
C ALA A 41 2.93 10.00 18.97
N GLN A 42 3.81 10.40 18.05
CA GLN A 42 4.20 11.80 17.91
C GLN A 42 3.03 12.71 17.51
N VAL A 43 2.19 12.30 16.55
CA VAL A 43 1.00 13.07 16.13
C VAL A 43 -0.02 13.17 17.26
N LEU A 44 -0.25 12.07 18.00
CA LEU A 44 -1.20 12.05 19.11
C LEU A 44 -0.70 12.84 20.32
N VAL A 45 0.62 12.83 20.57
CA VAL A 45 1.25 13.65 21.62
C VAL A 45 1.16 15.14 21.26
N GLU A 46 1.44 15.53 20.02
CA GLU A 46 1.27 16.92 19.56
C GLU A 46 -0.19 17.39 19.71
N GLN A 47 -1.15 16.50 19.49
CA GLN A 47 -2.57 16.82 19.68
C GLN A 47 -2.94 16.93 21.17
N ALA A 48 -2.42 16.05 22.03
CA ALA A 48 -2.62 16.13 23.47
C ALA A 48 -2.10 17.47 24.03
N LEU A 49 -0.96 17.96 23.52
CA LEU A 49 -0.40 19.27 23.90
C LEU A 49 -1.32 20.45 23.48
N LYS A 50 -2.10 20.30 22.41
CA LYS A 50 -3.07 21.30 21.93
C LYS A 50 -4.44 21.20 22.62
N ASN A 51 -4.70 20.13 23.37
CA ASN A 51 -6.02 19.83 23.95
C ASN A 51 -6.36 20.62 25.24
N GLY A 52 -5.40 21.35 25.79
CA GLY A 52 -5.63 22.38 26.82
C GLY A 52 -6.30 21.87 28.10
N GLU A 53 -7.34 22.57 28.58
CA GLU A 53 -8.09 22.22 29.80
C GLU A 53 -8.77 20.84 29.71
N ASN A 54 -9.12 20.38 28.50
CA ASN A 54 -9.76 19.08 28.29
C ASN A 54 -8.82 17.91 28.55
N GLU A 55 -7.51 18.15 28.60
CA GLU A 55 -6.53 17.13 28.95
C GLU A 55 -6.54 16.78 30.45
N LYS A 56 -7.05 17.68 31.30
CA LYS A 56 -7.20 17.45 32.74
C LYS A 56 -8.36 16.52 33.08
N ASN A 57 -9.31 16.34 32.15
CA ASN A 57 -10.43 15.44 32.33
C ASN A 57 -10.08 14.07 31.73
N PRO A 58 -10.04 12.99 32.52
CA PRO A 58 -9.66 11.66 32.05
C PRO A 58 -10.56 11.12 30.93
N ASN A 59 -11.81 11.60 30.82
CA ASN A 59 -12.72 11.18 29.75
C ASN A 59 -12.39 11.82 28.39
N SER A 60 -11.69 12.96 28.38
CA SER A 60 -11.30 13.71 27.17
C SER A 60 -9.80 13.81 26.95
N SER A 61 -8.99 13.31 27.88
CA SER A 61 -7.53 13.24 27.76
C SER A 61 -7.16 12.39 26.54
N VAL A 62 -6.42 13.02 25.62
CA VAL A 62 -5.88 12.33 24.45
C VAL A 62 -4.68 11.49 24.87
N PHE A 63 -3.83 12.02 25.77
CA PHE A 63 -2.60 11.36 26.23
C PHE A 63 -2.88 10.02 26.91
N GLN A 64 -3.91 9.95 27.76
CA GLN A 64 -4.31 8.70 28.42
C GLN A 64 -4.83 7.65 27.42
N LYS A 65 -5.46 8.09 26.33
CA LYS A 65 -5.99 7.21 25.29
C LYS A 65 -4.93 6.70 24.33
N ILE A 66 -3.73 7.31 24.26
CA ILE A 66 -2.62 6.87 23.38
C ILE A 66 -2.23 5.43 23.69
N ALA A 67 -2.09 5.08 24.97
CA ALA A 67 -1.68 3.74 25.38
C ALA A 67 -2.72 2.69 24.96
N ILE A 68 -4.02 2.99 25.19
CA ILE A 68 -5.14 2.13 24.83
C ILE A 68 -5.20 1.94 23.31
N PHE A 69 -5.18 3.05 22.57
CA PHE A 69 -5.15 3.05 21.10
C PHE A 69 -3.98 2.23 20.55
N GLY A 70 -2.77 2.41 21.09
CA GLY A 70 -1.59 1.66 20.66
C GLY A 70 -1.72 0.15 20.91
N THR A 71 -2.35 -0.26 22.02
CA THR A 71 -2.61 -1.68 22.30
C THR A 71 -3.67 -2.28 21.38
N GLU A 72 -4.75 -1.55 21.12
CA GLU A 72 -5.83 -1.98 20.22
C GLU A 72 -5.32 -2.09 18.78
N LEU A 73 -4.55 -1.09 18.32
CA LEU A 73 -3.96 -1.07 16.98
C LEU A 73 -3.00 -2.26 16.80
N LYS A 74 -2.14 -2.53 17.78
CA LYS A 74 -1.25 -3.71 17.75
C LYS A 74 -2.02 -5.03 17.67
N ALA A 75 -3.18 -5.12 18.31
CA ALA A 75 -4.01 -6.33 18.32
C ALA A 75 -4.80 -6.51 17.01
N ALA A 76 -5.28 -5.43 16.41
CA ALA A 76 -6.12 -5.45 15.21
C ALA A 76 -5.30 -5.47 13.90
N LEU A 77 -4.25 -4.66 13.82
CA LEU A 77 -3.52 -4.38 12.57
C LEU A 77 -2.95 -5.65 11.88
N PRO A 78 -2.35 -6.62 12.58
CA PRO A 78 -1.85 -7.83 11.91
C PRO A 78 -2.95 -8.63 11.19
N LYS A 79 -4.15 -8.67 11.76
CA LYS A 79 -5.30 -9.39 11.16
C LYS A 79 -5.79 -8.67 9.91
N GLU A 80 -5.89 -7.35 9.96
CA GLU A 80 -6.31 -6.52 8.82
C GLU A 80 -5.28 -6.56 7.67
N ILE A 81 -3.98 -6.54 7.99
CA ILE A 81 -2.91 -6.66 6.99
C ILE A 81 -2.99 -8.03 6.29
N GLU A 82 -3.15 -9.11 7.06
CA GLU A 82 -3.25 -10.44 6.48
C GLU A 82 -4.51 -10.61 5.64
N ALA A 83 -5.66 -10.10 6.12
CA ALA A 83 -6.90 -10.10 5.36
C ALA A 83 -6.75 -9.32 4.03
N ALA A 84 -6.09 -8.17 4.06
CA ALA A 84 -5.81 -7.38 2.87
C ALA A 84 -4.88 -8.12 1.88
N ARG A 85 -3.85 -8.82 2.39
CA ARG A 85 -2.97 -9.66 1.58
C ARG A 85 -3.73 -10.79 0.91
N VAL A 86 -4.54 -11.54 1.65
CA VAL A 86 -5.38 -12.63 1.12
C VAL A 86 -6.36 -12.11 0.08
N ALA A 87 -7.01 -10.98 0.33
CA ALA A 87 -7.91 -10.35 -0.63
C ALA A 87 -7.17 -9.95 -1.92
N PHE A 88 -5.93 -9.43 -1.81
CA PHE A 88 -5.10 -9.11 -2.96
C PHE A 88 -4.70 -10.35 -3.76
N GLU A 89 -4.27 -11.43 -3.08
CA GLU A 89 -3.88 -12.68 -3.74
C GLU A 89 -5.06 -13.36 -4.44
N ASN A 90 -6.27 -13.24 -3.90
CA ASN A 90 -7.50 -13.77 -4.50
C ASN A 90 -8.11 -12.86 -5.57
N GLY A 91 -7.53 -11.68 -5.82
CA GLY A 91 -8.06 -10.71 -6.79
C GLY A 91 -9.36 -10.02 -6.34
N THR A 92 -9.70 -10.10 -5.05
CA THR A 92 -10.90 -9.47 -4.44
C THR A 92 -10.54 -8.22 -3.63
N GLY A 93 -9.37 -7.64 -3.88
CA GLY A 93 -8.92 -6.43 -3.21
C GLY A 93 -9.85 -5.25 -3.50
N ALA A 94 -10.10 -4.42 -2.49
CA ALA A 94 -10.98 -3.25 -2.62
C ALA A 94 -10.44 -2.18 -3.58
N ILE A 95 -9.11 -2.14 -3.78
CA ILE A 95 -8.43 -1.20 -4.67
C ILE A 95 -7.89 -1.99 -5.86
N PRO A 96 -8.29 -1.65 -7.10
CA PRO A 96 -7.81 -2.34 -8.29
C PRO A 96 -6.31 -2.09 -8.51
N ASN A 97 -5.65 -3.03 -9.20
CA ASN A 97 -4.25 -2.88 -9.53
C ASN A 97 -4.06 -1.81 -10.60
N ARG A 98 -3.39 -0.71 -10.26
CA ARG A 98 -3.18 0.45 -11.15
C ARG A 98 -2.46 0.11 -12.46
N ILE A 99 -1.74 -1.02 -12.52
CA ILE A 99 -1.12 -1.46 -13.78
C ILE A 99 -2.17 -1.71 -14.87
N GLU A 100 -3.42 -2.05 -14.52
CA GLU A 100 -4.50 -2.29 -15.48
C GLU A 100 -4.90 -1.03 -16.26
N GLU A 101 -4.61 0.16 -15.72
CA GLU A 101 -4.87 1.46 -16.35
C GLU A 101 -3.63 2.02 -17.07
N CYS A 102 -2.51 1.30 -17.06
CA CYS A 102 -1.24 1.78 -17.61
C CYS A 102 -1.03 1.29 -19.04
N ARG A 103 -0.35 2.10 -19.87
CA ARG A 103 0.08 1.65 -21.21
C ARG A 103 1.00 0.43 -21.18
N SER A 104 1.70 0.20 -20.07
CA SER A 104 2.54 -0.97 -19.83
C SER A 104 1.77 -2.23 -19.43
N TYR A 105 0.44 -2.16 -19.30
CA TYR A 105 -0.41 -3.30 -18.94
C TYR A 105 -0.22 -4.53 -19.85
N PRO A 106 -0.06 -4.43 -21.18
CA PRO A 106 0.13 -5.59 -22.04
C PRO A 106 1.30 -6.48 -21.63
N LEU A 107 2.42 -5.89 -21.22
CA LEU A 107 3.59 -6.64 -20.71
C LEU A 107 3.29 -7.33 -19.39
N TYR A 108 2.62 -6.63 -18.46
CA TYR A 108 2.21 -7.23 -17.19
C TYR A 108 1.23 -8.38 -17.40
N ARG A 109 0.21 -8.20 -18.26
CA ARG A 109 -0.77 -9.21 -18.64
C ARG A 109 -0.09 -10.43 -19.26
N PHE A 110 0.81 -10.22 -20.22
CA PHE A 110 1.59 -11.28 -20.84
C PHE A 110 2.34 -12.12 -19.80
N VAL A 111 3.13 -11.48 -18.94
CA VAL A 111 3.94 -12.19 -17.94
C VAL A 111 3.08 -12.87 -16.86
N ARG A 112 2.06 -12.17 -16.32
CA ARG A 112 1.30 -12.64 -15.15
C ARG A 112 0.10 -13.52 -15.51
N LYS A 113 -0.63 -13.18 -16.57
CA LYS A 113 -1.87 -13.87 -16.97
C LYS A 113 -1.60 -14.90 -18.07
N GLU A 114 -0.89 -14.54 -19.13
CA GLU A 114 -0.70 -15.42 -20.30
C GLU A 114 0.39 -16.49 -20.07
N LEU A 115 1.53 -16.12 -19.48
CA LEU A 115 2.58 -17.07 -19.10
C LEU A 115 2.35 -17.74 -17.75
N GLY A 116 1.36 -17.27 -16.96
CA GLY A 116 1.02 -17.84 -15.66
C GLY A 116 2.17 -17.78 -14.65
N THR A 117 2.90 -16.67 -14.60
CA THR A 117 3.89 -16.42 -13.54
C THR A 117 3.20 -15.92 -12.26
N GLY A 118 3.75 -16.28 -11.11
CA GLY A 118 3.21 -15.91 -9.81
C GLY A 118 3.92 -14.71 -9.19
N LEU A 119 3.35 -14.19 -8.10
CA LEU A 119 4.13 -13.40 -7.16
C LEU A 119 5.03 -14.36 -6.38
N LEU A 120 6.34 -14.10 -6.42
CA LEU A 120 7.33 -14.90 -5.71
C LEU A 120 7.23 -14.61 -4.20
N THR A 121 7.10 -15.68 -3.42
CA THR A 121 7.01 -15.64 -1.96
C THR A 121 7.73 -16.86 -1.39
N GLY A 122 8.33 -16.72 -0.20
CA GLY A 122 8.94 -17.84 0.52
C GLY A 122 7.92 -18.84 1.07
N GLU A 123 6.62 -18.52 1.04
CA GLU A 123 5.53 -19.41 1.45
C GLU A 123 5.20 -20.48 0.40
N LYS A 124 5.60 -20.27 -0.87
CA LYS A 124 5.29 -21.17 -1.99
C LYS A 124 6.53 -21.97 -2.39
N VAL A 125 6.31 -23.16 -2.94
CA VAL A 125 7.38 -24.08 -3.39
C VAL A 125 7.98 -23.66 -4.74
N LEU A 126 7.33 -22.74 -5.46
CA LEU A 126 7.77 -22.28 -6.77
C LEU A 126 9.09 -21.51 -6.66
N SER A 127 10.12 -21.94 -7.41
CA SER A 127 11.40 -21.23 -7.44
C SER A 127 11.37 -20.04 -8.42
N PRO A 128 12.17 -18.99 -8.17
CA PRO A 128 12.31 -17.88 -9.13
C PRO A 128 12.72 -18.35 -10.53
N GLY A 129 13.59 -19.38 -10.60
CA GLY A 129 14.06 -19.95 -11.86
C GLY A 129 12.92 -20.51 -12.73
N GLN A 130 11.91 -21.13 -12.13
CA GLN A 130 10.77 -21.67 -12.89
C GLN A 130 9.96 -20.58 -13.59
N ASP A 131 9.79 -19.41 -12.96
CA ASP A 131 9.13 -18.27 -13.60
C ASP A 131 10.04 -17.58 -14.63
N PHE A 132 11.35 -17.51 -14.38
CA PHE A 132 12.31 -17.01 -15.38
C PHE A 132 12.35 -17.88 -16.63
N ASP A 133 12.35 -19.20 -16.50
CA ASP A 133 12.39 -20.12 -17.64
C ASP A 133 11.16 -19.95 -18.55
N LYS A 134 9.98 -19.70 -17.98
CA LYS A 134 8.75 -19.39 -18.76
C LYS A 134 8.93 -18.13 -19.59
N VAL A 135 9.39 -17.04 -18.96
CA VAL A 135 9.58 -15.75 -19.64
C VAL A 135 10.68 -15.84 -20.68
N PHE A 136 11.84 -16.43 -20.33
CA PHE A 136 12.96 -16.61 -21.23
C PHE A 136 12.58 -17.45 -22.46
N THR A 137 11.90 -18.57 -22.25
CA THR A 137 11.40 -19.41 -23.34
C THR A 137 10.45 -18.64 -24.27
N ALA A 138 9.54 -17.85 -23.70
CA ALA A 138 8.62 -17.04 -24.49
C ALA A 138 9.34 -15.92 -25.27
N MET A 139 10.36 -15.31 -24.68
CA MET A 139 11.24 -14.35 -25.37
C MET A 139 11.99 -14.99 -26.53
N CYS A 140 12.60 -16.16 -26.33
CA CYS A 140 13.28 -16.91 -27.40
C CYS A 140 12.34 -17.28 -28.55
N GLN A 141 11.05 -17.45 -28.26
CA GLN A 141 10.00 -17.72 -29.25
C GLN A 141 9.44 -16.44 -29.89
N GLY A 142 9.94 -15.25 -29.54
CA GLY A 142 9.46 -13.98 -30.06
C GLY A 142 8.09 -13.53 -29.52
N LYS A 143 7.50 -14.27 -28.56
CA LYS A 143 6.14 -14.00 -28.04
C LYS A 143 6.02 -12.68 -27.28
N ILE A 144 7.15 -12.08 -26.87
CA ILE A 144 7.18 -10.79 -26.18
C ILE A 144 6.99 -9.59 -27.14
N ILE A 145 7.15 -9.79 -28.45
CA ILE A 145 7.13 -8.71 -29.44
C ILE A 145 5.76 -8.00 -29.46
N ASP A 146 4.67 -8.75 -29.56
CA ASP A 146 3.32 -8.17 -29.64
C ASP A 146 2.95 -7.39 -28.36
N PRO A 147 3.13 -7.93 -27.13
CA PRO A 147 2.92 -7.16 -25.90
C PRO A 147 3.77 -5.88 -25.83
N MET A 148 5.02 -5.91 -26.34
CA MET A 148 5.87 -4.70 -26.38
C MET A 148 5.32 -3.64 -27.33
N LEU A 149 4.86 -4.04 -28.51
CA LEU A 149 4.30 -3.12 -29.49
C LEU A 149 2.92 -2.59 -29.06
N GLU A 150 2.11 -3.41 -28.40
CA GLU A 150 0.82 -3.01 -27.83
C GLU A 150 0.99 -1.86 -26.82
N CYS A 151 2.08 -1.86 -26.03
CA CYS A 151 2.39 -0.77 -25.09
C CYS A 151 2.57 0.59 -25.76
N LEU A 152 2.95 0.59 -27.05
CA LEU A 152 3.22 1.77 -27.85
C LEU A 152 2.13 2.03 -28.91
N SER A 153 1.06 1.23 -28.93
CA SER A 153 0.00 1.30 -29.95
C SER A 153 -0.64 2.69 -30.10
N SER A 154 -0.71 3.46 -29.02
CA SER A 154 -1.28 4.81 -29.02
C SER A 154 -0.25 5.92 -29.22
N TRP A 155 1.02 5.60 -29.50
CA TRP A 155 2.05 6.60 -29.74
C TRP A 155 2.00 7.05 -31.20
N ASN A 156 1.88 8.36 -31.41
CA ASN A 156 1.84 8.98 -32.74
C ASN A 156 3.24 9.19 -33.37
N GLY A 157 4.30 8.66 -32.78
CA GLY A 157 5.67 8.80 -33.27
C GLY A 157 6.33 10.15 -32.95
N ALA A 158 5.65 11.06 -32.24
CA ALA A 158 6.18 12.38 -31.89
C ALA A 158 6.37 12.53 -30.37
N PRO A 159 7.31 13.39 -29.92
CA PRO A 159 7.37 13.81 -28.53
C PRO A 159 6.16 14.68 -28.18
N LEU A 160 5.91 14.86 -26.88
CA LEU A 160 4.91 15.81 -26.40
C LEU A 160 5.33 17.25 -26.74
N PRO A 161 4.37 18.17 -26.99
CA PRO A 161 4.67 19.58 -27.20
C PRO A 161 5.45 20.17 -26.02
N ILE A 162 6.45 20.98 -26.32
CA ILE A 162 7.36 21.61 -25.33
C ILE A 162 7.08 23.13 -25.25
N CYS A 163 5.97 23.59 -25.84
CA CYS A 163 5.62 25.01 -25.95
C CYS A 163 4.23 25.26 -25.37
#